data_AF-A0A354YZE7-F1
#
_entry.id   AF-A0A354YZE7-F1
#
_cell.length_a   1.000
_cell.length_b   1.000
_cell.length_c   1.000
_cell.angle_alpha   90.00
_cell.angle_beta   90.00
_cell.angle_gamma   90.00
#
_symmetry.space_group_name_H-M   'P 1'
#
loop_
_entity.id
_entity.type
_entity.pdbx_description
1 polymer ?
#
loop_
_entity_poly.entity_id
_entity_poly.type
_entity_poly.pdbx_seq_one_letter_code
_entity_poly.pdbx_strand_id
1 'polypeptide(L)'
;ARIAKSDNVRRAGGSAMVLINQFADGADIVSDPHSLPTSHLDYLDGQRLLDWLASGTGHRARMSAEAIQDSPSRADLIASFSSRGPNPGGGERLTGVLKPDLTAPGVAILAALASGTNTGT
;
A
#
# COMPACT_ATOMS: atom_id res chain seq x y z
N ALA A 1 7.26 8.27 3.50
CA ALA A 1 8.05 8.74 2.34
C ALA A 1 7.26 8.79 1.02
N ARG A 2 6.39 7.81 0.73
CA ARG A 2 5.66 7.67 -0.56
C ARG A 2 4.86 8.92 -0.97
N ILE A 3 4.10 9.55 -0.05
CA ILE A 3 3.37 10.81 -0.32
C ILE A 3 4.32 11.93 -0.82
N ALA A 4 5.47 12.13 -0.16
CA ALA A 4 6.46 13.14 -0.58
C ALA A 4 7.04 12.88 -1.98
N LYS A 5 7.13 11.61 -2.44
CA LYS A 5 7.50 11.31 -3.83
C LYS A 5 6.47 11.88 -4.82
N SER A 6 5.16 11.73 -4.54
CA SER A 6 4.09 12.29 -5.38
C SER A 6 4.08 13.83 -5.39
N ASP A 7 4.39 14.47 -4.27
CA ASP A 7 4.54 15.93 -4.18
C ASP A 7 5.72 16.43 -5.04
N ASN A 8 6.85 15.74 -5.02
CA ASN A 8 8.01 16.07 -5.85
C ASN A 8 7.73 15.89 -7.35
N VAL A 9 7.06 14.82 -7.77
CA VAL A 9 6.64 14.62 -9.17
C VAL A 9 5.71 15.75 -9.63
N ARG A 10 4.76 16.17 -8.79
CA ARG A 10 3.89 17.33 -9.06
C ARG A 10 4.67 18.62 -9.21
N ARG A 11 5.61 18.91 -8.30
CA ARG A 11 6.46 20.12 -8.35
C ARG A 11 7.37 20.13 -9.59
N ALA A 12 7.75 18.97 -10.12
CA ALA A 12 8.49 18.82 -11.37
C ALA A 12 7.61 18.93 -12.64
N GLY A 13 6.30 19.18 -12.51
CA GLY A 13 5.38 19.31 -13.64
C GLY A 13 4.85 17.99 -14.20
N GLY A 14 5.06 16.86 -13.51
CA GLY A 14 4.49 15.57 -13.90
C GLY A 14 2.98 15.52 -13.68
N SER A 15 2.25 14.86 -14.58
CA SER A 15 0.76 14.74 -14.52
C SER A 15 0.26 13.54 -13.71
N ALA A 16 1.12 12.53 -13.50
CA ALA A 16 0.81 11.29 -12.78
C ALA A 16 2.12 10.63 -12.29
N MET A 17 2.03 9.64 -11.41
CA MET A 17 3.17 8.88 -10.90
C MET A 17 2.92 7.36 -10.96
N VAL A 18 3.96 6.59 -11.25
CA VAL A 18 3.99 5.16 -10.88
C VAL A 18 5.02 5.00 -9.77
N LEU A 19 4.58 4.45 -8.64
CA LEU A 19 5.43 4.13 -7.51
C LEU A 19 5.77 2.64 -7.57
N ILE A 20 7.07 2.33 -7.55
CA ILE A 20 7.57 0.95 -7.50
C ILE A 20 8.14 0.68 -6.10
N ASN A 21 7.77 -0.46 -5.52
CA ASN A 21 8.34 -0.98 -4.28
C ASN A 21 9.84 -1.30 -4.40
N GLN A 22 10.57 -1.20 -3.29
CA GLN A 22 11.91 -1.81 -3.22
C GLN A 22 11.77 -3.32 -3.00
N PHE A 23 12.85 -4.07 -3.26
CA PHE A 23 12.89 -5.51 -3.02
C PHE A 23 12.48 -5.89 -1.58
N ALA A 24 12.85 -5.05 -0.60
CA ALA A 24 12.49 -5.24 0.81
C ALA A 24 11.00 -5.02 1.12
N ASP A 25 10.29 -4.20 0.34
CA ASP A 25 8.85 -3.95 0.49
C ASP A 25 8.01 -5.07 -0.17
N GLY A 26 8.60 -5.79 -1.13
CA GLY A 26 8.00 -6.95 -1.79
C GLY A 26 6.63 -6.66 -2.40
N ALA A 27 5.63 -7.43 -1.98
CA ALA A 27 4.24 -7.38 -2.45
C ALA A 27 3.31 -6.45 -1.67
N ASP A 28 3.81 -5.74 -0.65
CA ASP A 28 2.98 -4.88 0.22
C ASP A 28 2.64 -3.55 -0.50
N ILE A 29 1.36 -3.33 -0.78
CA ILE A 29 0.87 -2.14 -1.48
C ILE A 29 -0.08 -1.40 -0.55
N VAL A 30 0.23 -0.13 -0.28
CA VAL A 30 -0.50 0.70 0.68
C VAL A 30 -1.16 1.84 -0.06
N SER A 31 -2.48 1.98 0.12
CA SER A 31 -3.23 3.10 -0.41
C SER A 31 -2.95 4.37 0.41
N ASP A 32 -2.02 5.20 -0.07
CA ASP A 32 -1.74 6.52 0.50
C ASP A 32 -2.51 7.63 -0.25
N PRO A 33 -2.92 8.72 0.42
CA PRO A 33 -3.47 9.91 -0.23
C PRO A 33 -2.39 10.68 -1.03
N HIS A 34 -2.18 10.28 -2.28
CA HIS A 34 -1.22 10.91 -3.19
C HIS A 34 -1.71 12.25 -3.75
N SER A 35 -0.77 13.18 -4.00
CA SER A 35 -1.12 14.52 -4.53
C SER A 35 -1.34 14.60 -6.04
N LEU A 36 -1.31 13.45 -6.73
CA LEU A 36 -1.53 13.26 -8.16
C LEU A 36 -2.04 11.82 -8.39
N PRO A 37 -2.72 11.53 -9.52
CA PRO A 37 -3.02 10.17 -9.93
C PRO A 37 -1.77 9.28 -9.84
N THR A 38 -1.83 8.26 -8.99
CA THR A 38 -0.69 7.41 -8.67
C THR A 38 -1.13 5.95 -8.70
N SER A 39 -0.35 5.12 -9.40
CA SER A 39 -0.44 3.66 -9.26
C SER A 39 0.77 3.17 -8.47
N HIS A 40 0.54 2.35 -7.44
CA HIS A 40 1.58 1.71 -6.64
C HIS A 40 1.68 0.25 -7.07
N LEU A 41 2.85 -0.16 -7.55
CA LEU A 41 3.17 -1.51 -7.97
C LEU A 41 4.07 -2.20 -6.95
N ASP A 42 3.90 -3.52 -6.81
CA ASP A 42 4.88 -4.35 -6.11
C ASP A 42 6.21 -4.44 -6.87
N TYR A 43 7.22 -5.04 -6.23
CA TYR A 43 8.56 -5.13 -6.80
C TYR A 43 8.60 -5.91 -8.13
N LEU A 44 7.80 -6.96 -8.30
CA LEU A 44 7.85 -7.82 -9.49
C LEU A 44 7.16 -7.16 -10.69
N ASP A 45 5.99 -6.56 -10.48
CA ASP A 45 5.32 -5.78 -11.53
C ASP A 45 6.06 -4.48 -11.85
N GLY A 46 6.71 -3.88 -10.84
CA GLY A 46 7.65 -2.78 -11.04
C GLY A 46 8.84 -3.16 -11.92
N GLN A 47 9.45 -4.32 -11.70
CA GLN A 47 10.56 -4.77 -12.56
C GLN A 47 10.10 -5.04 -14.00
N ARG A 48 8.94 -5.69 -14.18
CA ARG A 48 8.33 -5.88 -15.51
C ARG A 48 8.09 -4.57 -16.25
N LEU A 49 7.65 -3.53 -15.54
CA LEU A 49 7.47 -2.18 -16.09
C LEU A 49 8.81 -1.55 -16.49
N LEU A 50 9.85 -1.70 -15.67
CA LEU A 50 11.19 -1.19 -15.99
C LEU A 50 11.81 -1.90 -17.19
N ASP A 51 11.67 -3.23 -17.28
CA ASP A 51 12.13 -4.04 -18.41
C ASP A 51 11.43 -3.64 -19.72
N TRP A 52 10.12 -3.37 -19.67
CA TRP A 52 9.35 -2.84 -20.80
C TRP A 52 9.80 -1.42 -21.19
N LEU A 53 9.99 -0.53 -20.23
CA LEU A 53 10.50 0.83 -20.51
C LEU A 53 11.90 0.79 -21.14
N ALA A 54 12.75 -0.16 -20.74
CA ALA A 54 14.07 -0.38 -21.33
C ALA A 54 14.02 -0.99 -22.74
N SER A 55 12.91 -1.58 -23.17
CA SER A 55 12.80 -2.28 -24.45
C SER A 55 12.62 -1.36 -25.67
N GLY A 56 12.57 -0.02 -25.49
CA GLY A 56 12.31 0.90 -26.60
C GLY A 56 12.01 2.34 -26.17
N THR A 57 11.30 3.06 -27.04
CA THR A 57 10.88 4.46 -26.83
C THR A 57 9.45 4.67 -27.33
N GLY A 58 8.85 5.83 -27.04
CA GLY A 58 7.47 6.14 -27.45
C GLY A 58 6.38 5.44 -26.62
N HIS A 59 6.77 4.78 -25.52
CA HIS A 59 5.90 4.14 -24.54
C HIS A 59 4.76 5.04 -24.08
N ARG A 60 3.55 4.49 -23.99
CA ARG A 60 2.36 5.18 -23.48
C ARG A 60 1.62 4.26 -22.53
N ALA A 61 1.18 4.81 -21.40
CA ALA A 61 0.34 4.14 -20.42
C ALA A 61 -0.96 4.94 -20.23
N ARG A 62 -2.02 4.27 -19.77
CA ARG A 62 -3.30 4.87 -19.40
C ARG A 62 -3.70 4.34 -18.03
N MET A 63 -4.05 5.23 -17.12
CA MET A 63 -4.75 4.88 -15.88
C MET A 63 -6.26 4.88 -16.18
N SER A 64 -6.95 3.79 -15.83
CA SER A 64 -8.40 3.68 -15.91
C SER A 64 -9.05 4.13 -14.61
N ALA A 65 -10.39 4.16 -14.57
CA ALA A 65 -11.12 4.21 -13.31
C ALA A 65 -10.78 2.99 -12.43
N GLU A 66 -11.00 3.15 -11.13
CA GLU A 66 -10.77 2.12 -10.11
C GLU A 66 -11.67 0.90 -10.34
N ALA A 67 -11.12 -0.28 -10.06
CA ALA A 67 -11.85 -1.55 -10.09
C ALA A 67 -11.46 -2.34 -8.84
N ILE A 68 -12.45 -2.90 -8.15
CA ILE A 68 -12.21 -3.88 -7.08
C ILE A 68 -11.64 -5.14 -7.75
N GLN A 69 -10.43 -5.52 -7.37
CA GLN A 69 -9.80 -6.76 -7.84
C GLN A 69 -9.86 -7.81 -6.73
N ASP A 70 -10.45 -8.96 -7.05
CA ASP A 70 -10.29 -10.16 -6.23
C ASP A 70 -8.91 -10.77 -6.53
N SER A 71 -8.11 -10.98 -5.49
CA SER A 71 -6.73 -11.45 -5.60
C SER A 71 -6.46 -12.50 -4.51
N PRO A 72 -6.73 -13.79 -4.81
CA PRO A 72 -6.55 -14.87 -3.84
C PRO A 72 -5.12 -14.99 -3.28
N SER A 73 -4.11 -14.54 -4.03
CA SER A 73 -2.71 -14.49 -3.58
C SER A 73 -2.42 -13.41 -2.53
N ARG A 74 -3.37 -12.50 -2.27
CA ARG A 74 -3.31 -11.46 -1.23
C ARG A 74 -4.34 -11.69 -0.11
N ALA A 75 -5.13 -12.77 -0.18
CA ALA A 75 -6.04 -13.20 0.88
C ALA A 75 -5.28 -13.94 2.00
N ASP A 76 -5.91 -14.03 3.18
CA ASP A 76 -5.44 -14.80 4.36
C ASP A 76 -4.01 -14.47 4.87
N LEU A 77 -3.49 -13.28 4.56
CA LEU A 77 -2.22 -12.77 5.06
C LEU A 77 -2.40 -11.87 6.29
N ILE A 78 -1.55 -12.07 7.30
CA ILE A 78 -1.43 -11.13 8.42
C ILE A 78 -0.70 -9.88 7.94
N ALA A 79 -1.38 -8.73 8.02
CA ALA A 79 -0.84 -7.44 7.64
C ALA A 79 0.51 -7.14 8.32
N SER A 80 1.44 -6.51 7.58
CA SER A 80 2.78 -6.13 8.06
C SER A 80 2.74 -5.25 9.31
N PHE A 81 1.74 -4.38 9.42
CA PHE A 81 1.49 -3.50 10.56
C PHE A 81 0.74 -4.15 11.74
N SER A 82 0.27 -5.40 11.59
CA SER A 82 -0.47 -6.09 12.67
C SER A 82 0.45 -6.38 13.85
N SER A 83 0.10 -5.88 15.03
CA SER A 83 0.86 -6.13 16.26
C SER A 83 0.89 -7.62 16.59
N ARG A 84 2.07 -8.10 16.99
CA ARG A 84 2.32 -9.52 17.31
C ARG A 84 2.54 -9.67 18.81
N GLY A 85 2.04 -10.75 19.38
CA GLY A 85 2.36 -11.14 20.75
C GLY A 85 3.73 -11.83 20.88
N PRO A 86 4.11 -12.28 22.09
CA PRO A 86 3.34 -12.18 23.34
C PRO A 86 3.14 -10.74 23.83
N ASN A 87 2.17 -10.51 24.72
CA ASN A 87 1.92 -9.17 25.27
C ASN A 87 3.10 -8.69 26.14
N PRO A 88 3.85 -7.64 25.76
CA PRO A 88 5.02 -7.19 26.52
C PRO A 88 4.66 -6.42 27.79
N GLY A 89 3.43 -5.89 27.90
CA GLY A 89 2.93 -5.18 29.07
C GLY A 89 2.24 -6.07 30.11
N GLY A 90 2.34 -7.39 29.95
CA GLY A 90 1.73 -8.35 30.86
C GLY A 90 2.51 -8.50 32.16
N GLY A 91 2.07 -7.81 33.23
CA GLY A 91 2.39 -8.23 34.60
C GLY A 91 1.90 -9.67 34.87
N GLU A 92 2.27 -10.27 36.01
CA GLU A 92 2.15 -11.71 36.29
C GLU A 92 0.78 -12.36 35.95
N ARG A 93 -0.32 -11.59 36.01
CA ARG A 93 -1.69 -12.02 35.63
C ARG A 93 -1.88 -12.31 34.13
N LEU A 94 -0.98 -11.87 33.26
CA LEU A 94 -1.06 -12.01 31.79
C LEU A 94 0.12 -12.80 31.21
N THR A 95 1.09 -13.19 32.05
CA THR A 95 2.16 -14.11 31.67
C THR A 95 1.56 -15.45 31.25
N GLY A 96 1.83 -15.89 30.02
CA GLY A 96 1.27 -17.12 29.45
C GLY A 96 -0.05 -16.95 28.67
N VAL A 97 -0.66 -15.76 28.66
CA VAL A 97 -1.83 -15.47 27.80
C VAL A 97 -1.34 -15.07 26.40
N LEU A 98 -1.56 -15.94 25.41
CA LEU A 98 -1.24 -15.65 24.01
C LEU A 98 -2.13 -14.54 23.45
N LYS A 99 -1.56 -13.71 22.57
CA LYS A 99 -2.25 -12.64 21.83
C LYS A 99 -1.69 -12.54 20.40
N PRO A 100 -2.49 -12.09 19.41
CA PRO A 100 -3.92 -11.77 19.49
C PRO A 100 -4.81 -13.03 19.63
N ASP A 101 -6.07 -12.85 20.04
CA ASP A 101 -7.04 -13.96 20.19
C ASP A 101 -7.76 -14.30 18.87
N LEU A 102 -7.91 -13.30 17.99
CA LEU A 102 -8.68 -13.37 16.75
C LEU A 102 -8.06 -12.42 15.71
N THR A 103 -8.22 -12.77 14.43
CA THR A 103 -7.90 -11.93 13.28
C THR A 103 -9.17 -11.65 12.47
N ALA A 104 -9.19 -10.53 11.76
CA ALA A 104 -10.31 -10.12 10.92
C ALA A 104 -9.79 -9.28 9.73
N PRO A 105 -10.55 -9.14 8.63
CA PRO A 105 -10.18 -8.26 7.53
C PRO A 105 -10.00 -6.80 7.99
N GLY A 106 -8.80 -6.26 7.80
CA GLY A 106 -8.42 -4.92 8.27
C GLY A 106 -7.48 -4.15 7.34
N VAL A 107 -7.26 -4.63 6.13
CA VAL A 107 -6.44 -3.97 5.08
C VAL A 107 -7.38 -3.47 3.99
N ALA A 108 -7.23 -2.20 3.58
CA ALA A 108 -7.97 -1.58 2.48
C ALA A 108 -9.52 -1.74 2.53
N ILE A 109 -10.11 -1.67 3.73
CA ILE A 109 -11.56 -1.80 3.91
C ILE A 109 -12.27 -0.50 3.52
N LEU A 110 -13.18 -0.58 2.55
CA LEU A 110 -14.04 0.54 2.16
C LEU A 110 -15.09 0.82 3.26
N ALA A 111 -15.12 2.04 3.76
CA ALA A 111 -16.04 2.50 4.81
C ALA A 111 -16.50 3.94 4.57
N ALA A 112 -17.55 4.36 5.28
CA ALA A 112 -18.01 5.74 5.25
C ALA A 112 -17.02 6.68 5.94
N LEU A 113 -16.77 7.85 5.34
CA LEU A 113 -15.93 8.91 5.89
C LEU A 113 -16.76 10.18 6.13
N ALA A 114 -16.43 10.95 7.17
CA ALA A 114 -17.10 12.21 7.46
C ALA A 114 -16.82 13.27 6.38
N SER A 115 -17.87 13.79 5.76
CA SER A 115 -17.76 14.87 4.76
C SER A 115 -17.62 16.23 5.43
N GLY A 116 -16.38 16.67 5.65
CA GLY A 116 -16.07 18.02 6.14
C GLY A 116 -14.91 18.01 7.14
N THR A 117 -13.81 18.67 6.78
CA THR A 117 -12.65 18.99 7.65
C THR A 117 -12.18 17.85 8.56
N ASN A 118 -11.64 16.79 7.96
CA ASN A 118 -10.40 16.16 8.43
C ASN A 118 -9.78 15.39 7.27
N THR A 119 -8.57 15.75 6.88
CA THR A 119 -7.73 14.93 6.02
C THR A 119 -7.40 13.64 6.77
N GLY A 120 -8.04 12.53 6.37
CA GLY A 120 -7.58 11.20 6.75
C GLY A 120 -6.11 11.06 6.32
N THR A 121 -5.26 10.72 7.29
CA THR A 121 -3.80 10.62 7.17
C THR A 121 -3.34 9.63 6.12
#